data_AF-A0A1S8C4A9-F1
#
_entry.id   AF-A0A1S8C4A9-F1
#
_cell.length_a   1.000
_cell.length_b   1.000
_cell.length_c   1.000
_cell.angle_alpha   90.00
_cell.angle_beta   90.00
_cell.angle_gamma   90.00
#
_symmetry.space_group_name_H-M   'P 1'
#
loop_
_entity.id
_entity.type
_entity.pdbx_description
1 polymer ?
#
loop_
_entity_poly.entity_id
_entity_poly.type
_entity_poly.pdbx_seq_one_letter_code
_entity_poly.pdbx_strand_id
1 'polypeptide(L)'
;MDRPRCDWATSAPEYVRYHDEEWGVPLQGDDALYERLTLEAFQSGLSWITILRKRPAFRAAFAGFRIAAVAEFTDDDVARLMADAGIVRNRAKVTAAIANARAALTVPEGLSALLWSFAPTGP
;
A
#
# COMPACT_ATOMS: atom_id res chain seq x y z
N MET A 1 -0.25 30.90 -8.07
CA MET A 1 -1.58 30.59 -8.63
C MET A 1 -2.02 29.30 -7.97
N ASP A 2 -3.09 29.33 -7.18
CA ASP A 2 -3.50 28.16 -6.41
C ASP A 2 -3.98 27.06 -7.37
N ARG A 3 -3.38 25.88 -7.32
CA ARG A 3 -3.79 24.73 -8.13
C ARG A 3 -5.13 24.24 -7.58
N PRO A 4 -6.19 24.07 -8.39
CA PRO A 4 -7.44 23.49 -7.89
C PRO A 4 -7.17 22.07 -7.40
N ARG A 5 -7.68 21.74 -6.22
CA ARG A 5 -7.52 20.42 -5.57
C ARG A 5 -8.89 19.89 -5.15
N CYS A 6 -8.99 18.57 -5.04
CA CYS A 6 -10.16 17.96 -4.43
C CYS A 6 -10.32 18.42 -2.97
N ASP A 7 -11.56 18.54 -2.49
CA ASP A 7 -11.86 19.04 -1.13
C ASP A 7 -11.15 18.25 -0.03
N TRP A 8 -10.98 16.94 -0.20
CA TRP A 8 -10.29 16.10 0.78
C TRP A 8 -8.79 16.38 0.88
N ALA A 9 -8.17 16.89 -0.19
CA ALA A 9 -6.72 17.07 -0.29
C ALA A 9 -6.17 18.17 0.62
N THR A 10 -7.02 19.12 1.03
CA THR A 10 -6.64 20.26 1.89
C THR A 10 -6.94 20.02 3.36
N SER A 11 -7.52 18.87 3.72
CA SER A 11 -7.87 18.54 5.12
C SER A 11 -6.67 18.23 6.02
N ALA A 12 -5.47 18.03 5.46
CA ALA A 12 -4.21 17.90 6.17
C ALA A 12 -3.02 18.34 5.29
N PRO A 13 -1.94 18.92 5.84
CA PRO A 13 -0.77 19.34 5.06
C PRO A 13 -0.14 18.22 4.23
N GLU A 14 -0.08 16.99 4.78
CA GLU A 14 0.53 15.84 4.09
C GLU A 14 -0.30 15.36 2.89
N TYR A 15 -1.61 15.59 2.90
CA TYR A 15 -2.46 15.26 1.76
C TYR A 15 -2.22 16.15 0.56
N VAL A 16 -1.81 17.40 0.75
CA VAL A 16 -1.55 18.31 -0.38
C VAL A 16 -0.49 17.71 -1.30
N ARG A 17 0.63 17.29 -0.72
CA ARG A 17 1.72 16.66 -1.47
C ARG A 17 1.28 15.32 -2.07
N TYR A 18 0.66 14.45 -1.27
CA TYR A 18 0.19 13.15 -1.74
C TYR A 18 -0.80 13.29 -2.91
N HIS A 19 -1.74 14.23 -2.81
CA HIS A 19 -2.69 14.55 -3.88
C HIS A 19 -1.97 15.03 -5.14
N ASP A 20 -1.06 16.00 -4.99
CA ASP A 20 -0.44 16.68 -6.13
C ASP A 20 0.58 15.80 -6.88
N GLU A 21 1.22 14.86 -6.17
CA GLU A 21 2.37 14.08 -6.68
C GLU A 21 2.10 12.57 -6.81
N GLU A 22 1.13 12.00 -6.10
CA GLU A 22 0.96 10.53 -6.03
C GLU A 22 -0.47 10.01 -6.29
N TRP A 23 -1.50 10.80 -6.02
CA TRP A 23 -2.89 10.39 -6.21
C TRP A 23 -3.32 10.64 -7.65
N GLY A 24 -3.84 9.60 -8.31
CA GLY A 24 -4.21 9.66 -9.73
C GLY A 24 -3.02 9.70 -10.71
N VAL A 25 -1.78 9.70 -10.21
CA VAL A 25 -0.58 9.57 -11.04
C VAL A 25 -0.36 8.09 -11.38
N PRO A 26 -0.16 7.73 -12.67
CA PRO A 26 0.10 6.35 -13.06
C PRO A 26 1.28 5.73 -12.30
N LEU A 27 1.04 4.57 -11.69
CA LEU A 27 2.04 3.79 -10.98
C LEU A 27 2.19 2.44 -11.67
N GLN A 28 3.43 2.06 -11.99
CA GLN A 28 3.77 0.77 -12.58
C GLN A 28 4.82 0.06 -11.74
N GLY A 29 4.88 -1.26 -11.91
CA GLY A 29 5.80 -2.13 -11.18
C GLY A 29 5.10 -2.90 -10.06
N ASP A 30 5.41 -4.19 -9.99
CA ASP A 30 4.71 -5.14 -9.13
C ASP A 30 4.81 -4.77 -7.65
N ASP A 31 6.03 -4.55 -7.14
CA ASP A 31 6.26 -4.16 -5.74
C ASP A 31 5.59 -2.82 -5.40
N ALA A 32 5.60 -1.86 -6.33
CA ALA A 32 5.01 -0.53 -6.12
C ALA A 32 3.47 -0.60 -6.03
N LEU A 33 2.85 -1.38 -6.91
CA LEU A 33 1.39 -1.61 -6.86
C LEU A 33 0.99 -2.49 -5.69
N TYR A 34 1.81 -3.48 -5.32
CA TYR A 34 1.61 -4.27 -4.12
C TYR A 34 1.67 -3.42 -2.84
N GLU A 35 2.63 -2.49 -2.73
CA GLU A 35 2.67 -1.51 -1.65
C GLU A 35 1.35 -0.74 -1.59
N ARG A 36 0.92 -0.15 -2.71
CA ARG A 36 -0.30 0.67 -2.75
C ARG A 36 -1.53 -0.14 -2.33
N LEU A 37 -1.74 -1.32 -2.92
CA LEU A 37 -2.86 -2.19 -2.59
C LEU A 37 -2.87 -2.62 -1.12
N THR A 38 -1.70 -2.96 -0.59
CA THR A 38 -1.57 -3.36 0.82
C THR A 38 -1.93 -2.20 1.75
N LEU A 39 -1.42 -1.00 1.48
CA LEU A 39 -1.73 0.18 2.29
C LEU A 39 -3.24 0.53 2.24
N GLU A 40 -3.89 0.43 1.08
CA GLU A 40 -5.34 0.61 0.94
C GLU A 40 -6.12 -0.46 1.75
N ALA A 41 -5.68 -1.72 1.74
CA ALA A 41 -6.29 -2.76 2.58
C ALA A 41 -6.15 -2.45 4.08
N PHE A 42 -5.00 -1.87 4.50
CA PHE A 42 -4.79 -1.44 5.88
C PHE A 42 -5.67 -0.24 6.29
N GLN A 43 -6.18 0.55 5.34
CA GLN A 43 -7.05 1.70 5.61
C GLN A 43 -8.43 1.31 6.13
N SER A 44 -8.94 0.10 5.87
CA SER A 44 -10.32 -0.28 6.28
C SER A 44 -10.62 0.03 7.76
N GLY A 45 -11.61 0.88 8.03
CA GLY A 45 -11.98 1.34 9.37
C GLY A 45 -11.10 2.46 9.95
N LEU A 46 -10.24 3.10 9.15
CA LEU A 46 -9.37 4.21 9.52
C LEU A 46 -9.42 5.31 8.45
N SER A 47 -8.94 6.51 8.76
CA SER A 47 -8.69 7.54 7.74
C SER A 47 -7.42 7.25 6.95
N TRP A 48 -7.37 7.58 5.66
CA TRP A 48 -6.17 7.40 4.82
C TRP A 48 -4.94 8.14 5.38
N ILE A 49 -5.10 9.32 5.98
CA ILE A 49 -4.02 10.09 6.60
C ILE A 49 -3.29 9.29 7.68
N THR A 50 -4.00 8.40 8.39
CA THR A 50 -3.40 7.51 9.40
C THR A 50 -2.42 6.54 8.75
N ILE A 51 -2.77 6.00 7.58
CA ILE A 51 -1.91 5.10 6.82
C ILE A 51 -0.76 5.88 6.17
N LEU A 52 -1.04 7.03 5.57
CA LEU A 52 -0.05 7.88 4.92
C LEU A 52 1.07 8.28 5.91
N ARG A 53 0.72 8.73 7.11
CA ARG A 53 1.69 9.08 8.17
C ARG A 53 2.52 7.88 8.65
N LYS A 54 1.95 6.67 8.61
CA LYS A 54 2.63 5.42 9.00
C LYS A 54 3.39 4.77 7.86
N ARG A 55 3.28 5.26 6.62
CA ARG A 55 3.87 4.63 5.42
C ARG A 55 5.37 4.35 5.55
N PRO A 56 6.22 5.25 6.09
CA PRO A 56 7.63 4.93 6.30
C PRO A 56 7.86 3.74 7.24
N ALA A 57 7.08 3.64 8.32
CA ALA A 57 7.14 2.51 9.24
C ALA A 57 6.66 1.22 8.57
N PHE A 58 5.59 1.27 7.79
CA PHE A 58 5.12 0.13 6.99
C PHE A 58 6.20 -0.36 6.02
N ARG A 59 6.86 0.55 5.29
CA ARG A 59 7.96 0.18 4.37
C ARG A 59 9.09 -0.54 5.12
N ALA A 60 9.51 -0.03 6.27
CA ALA A 60 10.53 -0.71 7.08
C ALA A 60 10.05 -2.09 7.57
N ALA A 61 8.82 -2.17 8.09
CA ALA A 61 8.25 -3.37 8.67
C ALA A 61 8.04 -4.50 7.65
N PHE A 62 7.68 -4.15 6.41
CA PHE A 62 7.39 -5.05 5.30
C PHE A 62 8.53 -5.12 4.27
N ALA A 63 9.79 -4.93 4.69
CA ALA A 63 10.97 -5.11 3.84
C ALA A 63 10.93 -4.34 2.50
N GLY A 64 10.42 -3.10 2.55
CA GLY A 64 10.23 -2.23 1.38
C GLY A 64 9.09 -2.67 0.47
N PHE A 65 8.17 -3.49 0.95
CA PHE A 65 7.10 -4.13 0.17
C PHE A 65 7.60 -4.94 -1.02
N ARG A 66 8.83 -5.47 -0.96
CA ARG A 66 9.31 -6.42 -1.95
C ARG A 66 8.49 -7.70 -1.86
N ILE A 67 7.71 -8.02 -2.89
CA ILE A 67 6.75 -9.13 -2.88
C ILE A 67 7.44 -10.44 -2.48
N ALA A 68 8.60 -10.72 -3.09
CA ALA A 68 9.38 -11.93 -2.80
C ALA A 68 9.77 -12.03 -1.31
N ALA A 69 10.21 -10.92 -0.70
CA ALA A 69 10.62 -10.90 0.70
C ALA A 69 9.41 -11.06 1.64
N VAL A 70 8.29 -10.39 1.36
CA VAL A 70 7.10 -10.47 2.21
C VAL A 70 6.42 -11.83 2.10
N ALA A 71 6.49 -12.48 0.93
CA ALA A 71 5.94 -13.83 0.74
C ALA A 71 6.61 -14.88 1.64
N GLU A 72 7.89 -14.67 1.98
CA GLU A 72 8.69 -15.52 2.87
C GLU A 72 8.41 -15.28 4.36
N PHE A 73 7.65 -14.24 4.73
CA PHE A 73 7.36 -13.96 6.12
C PHE A 73 6.66 -15.14 6.81
N THR A 74 7.09 -15.38 8.05
CA THR A 74 6.70 -16.50 8.90
C THR A 74 5.80 -16.05 10.05
N ASP A 75 5.39 -16.98 10.92
CA ASP A 75 4.65 -16.62 12.14
C ASP A 75 5.48 -15.75 13.10
N ASP A 76 6.80 -15.88 13.09
CA ASP A 76 7.70 -15.02 13.87
C ASP A 76 7.68 -13.58 13.34
N ASP A 77 7.60 -13.40 12.02
CA ASP A 77 7.42 -12.08 11.42
C ASP A 77 6.05 -11.49 11.78
N VAL A 78 4.99 -12.30 11.77
CA VAL A 78 3.68 -11.85 12.23
C VAL A 78 3.74 -11.41 13.69
N ALA A 79 4.40 -12.17 14.58
CA ALA A 79 4.57 -11.81 15.98
C ALA A 79 5.36 -10.49 16.13
N ARG A 80 6.47 -10.33 15.41
CA ARG A 80 7.27 -9.10 15.34
C ARG A 80 6.43 -7.91 14.89
N LEU A 81 5.66 -8.05 13.81
CA LEU A 81 4.79 -7.00 13.27
C LEU A 81 3.66 -6.62 14.24
N MET A 82 3.11 -7.60 14.96
CA MET A 82 2.08 -7.34 15.98
C MET A 82 2.64 -6.62 17.21
N ALA A 83 3.95 -6.63 17.43
CA ALA A 83 4.61 -5.84 18.47
C ALA A 83 4.97 -4.41 18.01
N ASP A 84 4.98 -4.14 16.70
CA ASP A 84 5.39 -2.85 16.15
C ASP A 84 4.28 -1.78 16.23
N ALA A 85 4.45 -0.80 17.11
CA ALA A 85 3.53 0.33 17.28
C ALA A 85 3.60 1.36 16.12
N GLY A 86 4.64 1.29 15.28
CA GLY A 86 4.82 2.11 14.09
C GLY A 86 3.75 1.85 13.03
N ILE A 87 3.23 0.62 12.94
CA ILE A 87 2.19 0.23 11.98
C ILE A 87 0.80 0.11 12.61
N VAL A 88 -0.17 -0.41 11.86
CA VAL A 88 -1.50 -0.79 12.37
C VAL A 88 -1.44 -2.25 12.81
N ARG A 89 -1.51 -2.48 14.13
CA ARG A 89 -1.41 -3.83 14.74
C ARG A 89 -2.74 -4.59 14.63
N ASN A 90 -3.03 -5.07 13.43
CA ASN A 90 -4.18 -5.90 13.15
C ASN A 90 -3.72 -7.20 12.49
N ARG A 91 -3.90 -8.33 13.20
CA ARG A 91 -3.39 -9.63 12.75
C ARG A 91 -3.98 -10.04 11.40
N ALA A 92 -5.29 -9.86 11.19
CA ALA A 92 -5.94 -10.24 9.94
C ALA A 92 -5.39 -9.47 8.74
N LYS A 93 -5.12 -8.16 8.90
CA LYS A 93 -4.52 -7.32 7.86
C LYS A 93 -3.07 -7.70 7.57
N VAL A 94 -2.28 -8.00 8.61
CA VAL A 94 -0.90 -8.48 8.44
C VAL A 94 -0.87 -9.82 7.70
N THR A 95 -1.70 -10.79 8.11
CA THR A 95 -1.76 -12.09 7.44
C THR A 95 -2.26 -11.97 6.01
N ALA A 96 -3.20 -11.05 5.74
CA ALA A 96 -3.67 -10.77 4.39
C ALA A 96 -2.56 -10.19 3.51
N ALA A 97 -1.74 -9.27 4.03
CA ALA A 97 -0.60 -8.73 3.29
C ALA A 97 0.39 -9.83 2.85
N ILE A 98 0.71 -10.77 3.75
CA ILE A 98 1.60 -11.91 3.45
C ILE A 98 0.95 -12.85 2.43
N ALA A 99 -0.33 -13.20 2.62
CA ALA A 99 -1.07 -14.03 1.66
C ALA A 99 -1.14 -13.38 0.27
N ASN A 100 -1.36 -12.07 0.20
CA ASN A 100 -1.39 -11.32 -1.05
C ASN A 100 -0.02 -11.28 -1.73
N ALA A 101 1.09 -11.20 -0.98
CA ALA A 101 2.43 -11.31 -1.56
C ALA A 101 2.65 -12.69 -2.21
N ARG A 102 2.25 -13.76 -1.52
CA ARG A 102 2.32 -15.12 -2.07
C ARG A 102 1.46 -15.27 -3.33
N ALA A 103 0.25 -14.73 -3.32
CA ALA A 103 -0.63 -14.74 -4.49
C ALA A 103 -0.04 -13.93 -5.66
N ALA A 104 0.55 -12.77 -5.40
CA ALA A 104 1.19 -11.94 -6.42
C ALA A 104 2.33 -12.68 -7.14
N LEU A 105 3.11 -13.51 -6.44
CA LEU A 105 4.13 -14.36 -7.07
C LEU A 105 3.57 -15.42 -8.03
N THR A 106 2.29 -15.76 -7.91
CA THR A 106 1.64 -16.75 -8.79
C THR A 106 0.99 -16.13 -10.02
N VAL A 107 0.97 -14.80 -10.15
CA VAL A 107 0.41 -14.11 -11.32
C VAL A 107 1.39 -14.24 -12.49
N PRO A 108 1.03 -14.95 -13.59
CA PRO A 108 1.97 -15.25 -14.66
C PRO A 108 2.59 -14.02 -15.34
N GLU A 109 1.78 -13.00 -15.59
CA GLU A 109 2.16 -11.75 -16.24
C GLU A 109 2.72 -10.69 -15.26
N GLY A 110 2.75 -11.00 -13.96
CA GLY A 110 3.08 -10.05 -12.90
C GLY A 110 1.87 -9.21 -12.45
N LEU A 111 1.93 -8.75 -11.19
CA LEU A 111 0.82 -8.04 -10.56
C LEU A 111 0.51 -6.72 -11.29
N SER A 112 1.53 -6.01 -11.76
CA SER A 112 1.35 -4.74 -12.46
C SER A 112 0.60 -4.93 -13.78
N ALA A 113 0.99 -5.92 -14.58
CA ALA A 113 0.34 -6.17 -15.86
C ALA A 113 -1.13 -6.60 -15.67
N LEU A 114 -1.40 -7.47 -14.69
CA LEU A 114 -2.75 -7.89 -14.34
C LEU A 114 -3.62 -6.68 -13.99
N LEU A 115 -3.18 -5.83 -13.06
CA LEU A 115 -3.98 -4.68 -12.61
C LEU A 115 -4.24 -3.69 -13.74
N TRP A 116 -3.22 -3.40 -14.56
CA TRP A 116 -3.37 -2.50 -15.70
C TRP A 116 -4.23 -3.07 -16.83
N SER A 117 -4.42 -4.40 -16.92
CA SER A 117 -5.36 -5.01 -17.88
C SER A 117 -6.83 -4.62 -17.62
N PHE A 118 -7.16 -4.18 -16.40
CA PHE A 118 -8.48 -3.67 -16.03
C PHE A 118 -8.59 -2.14 -16.12
N ALA A 119 -7.50 -1.44 -16.48
CA ALA A 119 -7.57 0.00 -16.64
C ALA A 119 -8.53 0.35 -17.80
N PRO A 120 -9.40 1.36 -17.65
CA PRO A 120 -10.29 1.79 -18.71
C PRO A 120 -9.49 2.22 -19.94
N THR A 121 -9.96 1.83 -21.13
CA THR A 121 -9.29 2.07 -22.41
C THR A 121 -9.58 3.46 -23.01
N GLY A 122 -10.31 4.31 -22.30
CA GLY A 122 -10.76 5.62 -22.77
C GLY A 122 -11.06 6.58 -21.61
N PRO A 123 -11.46 7.83 -21.92
CA PRO A 123 -11.77 8.85 -20.91
C PRO A 123 -12.95 8.45 -20.01
#